data_AF-A0A3A8QKH2-F1
#
_entry.id   AF-A0A3A8QKH2-F1
#
_cell.length_a   1.000
_cell.length_b   1.000
_cell.length_c   1.000
_cell.angle_alpha   90.00
_cell.angle_beta   90.00
_cell.angle_gamma   90.00
#
_symmetry.space_group_name_H-M   'P 1'
#
loop_
_entity.id
_entity.type
_entity.pdbx_description
1 polymer ?
#
loop_
_entity_poly.entity_id
_entity_poly.type
_entity_poly.pdbx_seq_one_letter_code
_entity_poly.pdbx_strand_id
1 'polypeptide(L)'
;MLSRLRDELLEGEPRTAASAILDAVEARPELPVNLSREDFEGTAADLLVELGENPGVVDHLCQQFARPRLWGVLLDALALLADPAAAHTVAALAKSQLRHPTLEVPELIKLVSTLGCVGGPESREALDAFRARGDWSPDVARELEIAHEALGKPR
;
A
#
# COMPACT_ATOMS: atom_id res chain seq x y z
N MET A 1 -22.06 12.00 -11.19
CA MET A 1 -22.42 11.66 -9.80
C MET A 1 -21.18 11.24 -9.01
N LEU A 2 -20.35 10.31 -9.51
CA LEU A 2 -19.03 10.00 -8.92
C LEU A 2 -18.06 11.20 -8.90
N SER A 3 -18.04 12.06 -9.94
CA SER A 3 -17.17 13.25 -9.94
C SER A 3 -17.51 14.21 -8.80
N ARG A 4 -18.80 14.47 -8.56
CA ARG A 4 -19.23 15.40 -7.52
C ARG A 4 -18.86 14.95 -6.10
N LEU A 5 -18.98 13.65 -5.80
CA LEU A 5 -18.59 13.12 -4.50
C LEU A 5 -17.06 13.15 -4.31
N ARG A 6 -16.31 12.90 -5.40
CA ARG A 6 -14.85 13.04 -5.42
C ARG A 6 -14.43 14.49 -5.18
N ASP A 7 -15.06 15.44 -5.88
CA ASP A 7 -14.79 16.88 -5.71
C ASP A 7 -15.11 17.32 -4.26
N GLU A 8 -16.25 16.91 -3.71
CA GLU A 8 -16.64 17.23 -2.32
C GLU A 8 -15.69 16.62 -1.26
N LEU A 9 -15.10 15.45 -1.51
CA LEU A 9 -14.09 14.84 -0.64
C LEU A 9 -12.74 15.55 -0.71
N LEU A 10 -12.35 16.03 -1.89
CA LEU A 10 -11.09 16.74 -2.12
C LEU A 10 -11.12 18.20 -1.64
N GLU A 11 -12.31 18.82 -1.57
CA GLU A 11 -12.50 20.18 -1.04
C GLU A 11 -12.44 20.27 0.50
N GLY A 12 -12.51 19.13 1.21
CA GLY A 12 -12.42 19.05 2.67
C GLY A 12 -10.98 18.93 3.22
N GLU A 13 -10.85 18.77 4.54
CA GLU A 13 -9.56 18.48 5.19
C GLU A 13 -9.01 17.12 4.70
N PRO A 14 -7.85 17.05 4.01
CA PRO A 14 -7.40 15.84 3.31
C PRO A 14 -7.26 14.60 4.19
N ARG A 15 -6.81 14.79 5.44
CA ARG A 15 -6.70 13.69 6.41
C ARG A 15 -8.06 13.14 6.85
N THR A 16 -9.05 14.01 6.98
CA THR A 16 -10.42 13.58 7.33
C THR A 16 -11.03 12.80 6.18
N ALA A 17 -10.82 13.23 4.93
CA ALA A 17 -11.26 12.50 3.75
C ALA A 17 -10.57 11.13 3.64
N ALA A 18 -9.24 11.08 3.84
CA ALA A 18 -8.49 9.83 3.86
C ALA A 18 -9.00 8.85 4.93
N SER A 19 -9.28 9.35 6.14
CA SER A 19 -9.88 8.54 7.21
C SER A 19 -11.25 7.98 6.81
N ALA A 20 -12.11 8.82 6.22
CA ALA A 20 -13.44 8.39 5.79
C ALA A 20 -13.39 7.31 4.70
N ILE A 21 -12.46 7.42 3.74
CA ILE A 21 -12.22 6.40 2.72
C ILE A 21 -11.78 5.09 3.37
N LEU A 22 -10.81 5.14 4.28
CA LEU A 22 -10.30 3.95 4.96
C LEU A 22 -11.37 3.30 5.85
N ASP A 23 -12.20 4.10 6.54
CA ASP A 23 -13.30 3.57 7.34
C ASP A 23 -14.38 2.90 6.46
N ALA A 24 -14.64 3.44 5.26
CA ALA A 24 -15.53 2.81 4.28
C ALA A 24 -14.97 1.48 3.77
N VAL A 25 -13.65 1.37 3.57
CA VAL A 25 -13.00 0.10 3.21
C VAL A 25 -13.07 -0.89 4.38
N GLU A 26 -12.75 -0.47 5.60
CA GLU A 26 -12.74 -1.35 6.76
C GLU A 26 -14.13 -1.89 7.11
N ALA A 27 -15.18 -1.09 6.88
CA ALA A 27 -16.57 -1.49 7.10
C ALA A 27 -17.01 -2.68 6.24
N ARG A 28 -16.26 -3.01 5.17
CA ARG A 28 -16.55 -4.09 4.21
C ARG A 28 -18.03 -4.09 3.79
N PRO A 29 -18.53 -2.97 3.22
CA PRO A 29 -19.93 -2.84 2.85
C PRO A 29 -20.33 -3.91 1.83
N GLU A 30 -21.60 -4.32 1.84
CA GLU A 30 -22.16 -5.10 0.74
C GLU A 30 -22.05 -4.29 -0.56
N LEU A 31 -21.39 -4.88 -1.56
CA LEU A 31 -21.18 -4.21 -2.85
C LEU A 31 -22.28 -4.59 -3.84
N PRO A 32 -22.62 -3.69 -4.78
CA PRO A 32 -23.44 -4.04 -5.93
C PRO A 32 -22.88 -5.26 -6.67
N VAL A 33 -23.74 -6.12 -7.21
CA VAL A 33 -23.35 -7.38 -7.88
C VAL A 33 -22.40 -7.20 -9.07
N ASN A 34 -22.33 -5.99 -9.62
CA ASN A 34 -21.48 -5.64 -10.76
C ASN A 34 -20.16 -4.97 -10.35
N LEU A 35 -19.86 -4.84 -9.06
CA LEU A 35 -18.64 -4.23 -8.55
C LEU A 35 -17.85 -5.26 -7.74
N SER A 36 -16.63 -5.55 -8.19
CA SER A 36 -15.74 -6.43 -7.43
C SER A 36 -15.17 -5.70 -6.21
N ARG A 37 -14.73 -6.48 -5.20
CA ARG A 37 -14.03 -5.89 -4.06
C ARG A 37 -12.73 -5.23 -4.47
N GLU A 38 -12.03 -5.83 -5.43
CA GLU A 38 -10.77 -5.32 -5.98
C GLU A 38 -10.96 -3.96 -6.65
N ASP A 39 -11.99 -3.80 -7.49
CA ASP A 39 -12.28 -2.50 -8.13
C ASP A 39 -12.63 -1.41 -7.10
N PHE A 40 -13.38 -1.78 -6.06
CA PHE A 40 -13.74 -0.88 -4.96
C PHE A 40 -12.50 -0.42 -4.17
N GLU A 41 -11.64 -1.36 -3.78
CA GLU A 41 -10.40 -1.06 -3.05
C GLU A 41 -9.39 -0.31 -3.93
N GLY A 42 -9.29 -0.64 -5.23
CA GLY A 42 -8.46 0.08 -6.19
C GLY A 42 -8.90 1.53 -6.35
N THR A 43 -10.22 1.78 -6.48
CA THR A 43 -10.76 3.15 -6.51
C THR A 43 -10.45 3.91 -5.21
N ALA A 44 -10.51 3.23 -4.07
CA ALA A 44 -10.15 3.83 -2.79
C ALA A 44 -8.65 4.18 -2.74
N ALA A 45 -7.76 3.30 -3.22
CA ALA A 45 -6.34 3.57 -3.31
C ALA A 45 -6.05 4.80 -4.20
N ASP A 46 -6.68 4.90 -5.38
CA ASP A 46 -6.52 6.05 -6.29
C ASP A 46 -6.92 7.37 -5.62
N LEU A 47 -8.04 7.39 -4.89
CA LEU A 47 -8.46 8.58 -4.15
C LEU A 47 -7.49 8.94 -3.01
N LEU A 48 -6.92 7.94 -2.33
CA LEU A 48 -5.90 8.18 -1.30
C LEU A 48 -4.60 8.73 -1.89
N VAL A 49 -4.26 8.36 -3.13
CA VAL A 49 -3.11 8.93 -3.85
C VAL A 49 -3.33 10.41 -4.13
N GLU A 50 -4.51 10.79 -4.61
CA GLU A 50 -4.85 12.21 -4.85
C GLU A 50 -4.76 13.04 -3.56
N LEU A 51 -5.20 12.46 -2.44
CA LEU A 51 -5.07 13.11 -1.13
C LEU A 51 -3.63 13.15 -0.63
N GLY A 52 -2.83 12.13 -0.97
CA GLY A 52 -1.44 11.94 -0.52
C GLY A 52 -0.47 13.04 -0.95
N GLU A 53 -0.82 13.86 -1.96
CA GLU A 53 -0.08 15.06 -2.35
C GLU A 53 -0.09 16.16 -1.25
N ASN A 54 -1.00 16.04 -0.28
CA ASN A 54 -1.14 17.01 0.82
C ASN A 54 -0.25 16.66 2.02
N PRO A 55 0.39 17.66 2.66
CA PRO A 55 1.24 17.44 3.82
C PRO A 55 0.56 16.64 4.94
N GLY A 56 1.24 15.60 5.43
CA GLY A 56 0.78 14.78 6.56
C GLY A 56 -0.23 13.69 6.24
N VAL A 57 -0.67 13.54 4.98
CA VAL A 57 -1.52 12.41 4.59
C VAL A 57 -0.73 11.11 4.56
N VAL A 58 0.48 11.07 3.97
CA VAL A 58 1.34 9.87 3.97
C VAL A 58 1.62 9.37 5.39
N ASP A 59 1.94 10.27 6.32
CA ASP A 59 2.12 9.93 7.75
C ASP A 59 0.85 9.34 8.35
N HIS A 60 -0.30 9.92 8.01
CA HIS A 60 -1.60 9.41 8.46
C HIS A 60 -1.87 8.00 7.91
N LEU A 61 -1.61 7.73 6.63
CA LEU A 61 -1.74 6.40 6.03
C LEU A 61 -0.82 5.38 6.73
N CYS A 62 0.42 5.76 7.01
CA CYS A 62 1.38 4.91 7.72
C CYS A 62 0.88 4.52 9.12
N GLN A 63 0.20 5.43 9.84
CA GLN A 63 -0.38 5.14 11.15
C GLN A 63 -1.51 4.09 11.09
N GLN A 64 -2.13 3.87 9.93
CA GLN A 64 -3.23 2.91 9.76
C GLN A 64 -2.76 1.46 9.56
N PHE A 65 -1.44 1.21 9.45
CA PHE A 65 -0.90 -0.16 9.33
C PHE A 65 -1.14 -1.04 10.57
N ALA A 66 -1.65 -0.50 11.67
CA ALA A 66 -2.13 -1.29 12.80
C ALA A 66 -3.46 -2.03 12.49
N ARG A 67 -4.13 -1.75 11.37
CA ARG A 67 -5.41 -2.32 10.94
C ARG A 67 -5.17 -3.29 9.76
N PRO A 68 -5.03 -4.62 9.98
CA PRO A 68 -4.65 -5.56 8.92
C PRO A 68 -5.61 -5.59 7.73
N ARG A 69 -6.89 -5.31 7.96
CA ARG A 69 -7.92 -5.23 6.92
C ARG A 69 -7.69 -4.13 5.89
N LEU A 70 -6.86 -3.14 6.23
CA LEU A 70 -6.52 -2.02 5.36
C LEU A 70 -5.20 -2.22 4.61
N TRP A 71 -4.44 -3.28 4.91
CA TRP A 71 -3.11 -3.45 4.32
C TRP A 71 -3.13 -3.47 2.79
N GLY A 72 -4.10 -4.15 2.16
CA GLY A 72 -4.24 -4.16 0.71
C GLY A 72 -4.31 -2.75 0.11
N VAL A 73 -5.32 -1.97 0.52
CA VAL A 73 -5.52 -0.60 0.00
C VAL A 73 -4.37 0.35 0.37
N LEU A 74 -3.78 0.20 1.57
CA LEU A 74 -2.66 1.03 2.00
C LEU A 74 -1.40 0.73 1.19
N LEU A 75 -1.10 -0.54 0.91
CA LEU A 75 0.05 -0.94 0.10
C LEU A 75 -0.08 -0.44 -1.34
N ASP A 76 -1.27 -0.54 -1.94
CA ASP A 76 -1.55 -0.01 -3.28
C ASP A 76 -1.37 1.51 -3.33
N ALA A 77 -1.99 2.25 -2.39
CA ALA A 77 -1.88 3.70 -2.34
C ALA A 77 -0.43 4.17 -2.14
N LEU A 78 0.31 3.55 -1.22
CA LEU A 78 1.71 3.91 -0.95
C LEU A 78 2.66 3.53 -2.09
N ALA A 79 2.38 2.44 -2.82
CA ALA A 79 3.16 2.08 -4.01
C ALA A 79 3.01 3.15 -5.10
N LEU A 80 1.79 3.65 -5.30
CA LEU A 80 1.48 4.70 -6.27
C LEU A 80 2.07 6.06 -5.86
N LEU A 81 2.01 6.41 -4.58
CA LEU A 81 2.61 7.64 -4.05
C LEU A 81 4.14 7.63 -4.12
N ALA A 82 4.76 6.45 -3.97
CA ALA A 82 6.21 6.25 -4.02
C ALA A 82 7.01 7.18 -3.06
N ASP A 83 6.39 7.60 -1.96
CA ASP A 83 6.99 8.52 -0.98
C ASP A 83 7.97 7.77 -0.06
N PRO A 84 9.26 8.16 -0.02
CA PRO A 84 10.26 7.56 0.86
C PRO A 84 9.92 7.63 2.36
N ALA A 85 9.08 8.55 2.80
CA ALA A 85 8.64 8.63 4.20
C ALA A 85 7.92 7.35 4.67
N ALA A 86 7.31 6.61 3.74
CA ALA A 86 6.64 5.35 4.03
C ALA A 86 7.58 4.14 4.17
N ALA A 87 8.84 4.27 3.75
CA ALA A 87 9.81 3.15 3.69
C ALA A 87 9.93 2.39 5.01
N HIS A 88 10.04 3.12 6.12
CA HIS A 88 10.17 2.53 7.45
C HIS A 88 8.95 1.65 7.81
N THR A 89 7.74 2.16 7.59
CA THR A 89 6.48 1.48 7.92
C THR A 89 6.31 0.21 7.08
N VAL A 90 6.54 0.30 5.76
CA VAL A 90 6.40 -0.83 4.84
C VAL A 90 7.47 -1.89 5.12
N ALA A 91 8.72 -1.48 5.38
CA ALA A 91 9.80 -2.39 5.79
C ALA A 91 9.50 -3.09 7.13
N ALA A 92 8.86 -2.40 8.08
CA ALA A 92 8.44 -3.00 9.35
C ALA A 92 7.36 -4.08 9.14
N LEU A 93 6.38 -3.85 8.26
CA LEU A 93 5.41 -4.88 7.86
C LEU A 93 6.13 -6.07 7.21
N ALA A 94 7.08 -5.81 6.30
CA ALA A 94 7.85 -6.87 5.67
C ALA A 94 8.63 -7.74 6.68
N LYS A 95 9.33 -7.10 7.63
CA LYS A 95 10.03 -7.80 8.71
C LYS A 95 9.08 -8.63 9.58
N SER A 96 7.84 -8.18 9.80
CA SER A 96 6.84 -8.97 10.54
C SER A 96 6.39 -10.21 9.77
N GLN A 97 6.18 -10.09 8.44
CA GLN A 97 5.79 -11.21 7.58
C GLN A 97 6.86 -12.28 7.42
N LEU A 98 8.14 -11.91 7.54
CA LEU A 98 9.23 -12.89 7.61
C LEU A 98 9.20 -13.72 8.89
N ARG A 99 8.76 -13.13 10.01
CA ARG A 99 8.69 -13.80 11.31
C ARG A 99 7.40 -14.62 11.47
N HIS A 100 6.29 -14.04 11.05
CA HIS A 100 4.95 -14.62 11.16
C HIS A 100 4.19 -14.34 9.86
N PRO A 101 4.29 -15.23 8.86
CA PRO A 101 3.61 -15.04 7.58
C PRO A 101 2.09 -15.12 7.78
N THR A 102 1.41 -14.00 7.55
CA THR A 102 -0.06 -13.90 7.61
C THR A 102 -0.67 -13.45 6.29
N LEU A 103 0.11 -12.76 5.46
CA LEU A 103 -0.31 -12.31 4.14
C LEU A 103 -0.39 -13.47 3.15
N GLU A 104 -1.40 -13.42 2.28
CA GLU A 104 -1.49 -14.31 1.13
C GLU A 104 -0.54 -13.87 0.00
N VAL A 105 -0.35 -14.72 -1.00
CA VAL A 105 0.57 -14.45 -2.13
C VAL A 105 0.29 -13.10 -2.82
N PRO A 106 -0.96 -12.72 -3.18
CA PRO A 106 -1.21 -11.43 -3.81
C PRO A 106 -0.81 -10.24 -2.92
N GLU A 107 -1.01 -10.34 -1.61
CA GLU A 107 -0.66 -9.27 -0.67
C GLU A 107 0.86 -9.19 -0.43
N LEU A 108 1.55 -10.33 -0.46
CA LEU A 108 3.02 -10.37 -0.44
C LEU A 108 3.62 -9.71 -1.69
N ILE A 109 3.02 -9.94 -2.87
CA ILE A 109 3.42 -9.26 -4.12
C ILE A 109 3.25 -7.75 -3.96
N LYS A 110 2.08 -7.29 -3.48
CA LYS A 110 1.84 -5.86 -3.20
C LYS A 110 2.89 -5.29 -2.26
N LEU A 111 3.14 -5.95 -1.14
CA LEU A 111 4.15 -5.53 -0.16
C LEU A 111 5.55 -5.38 -0.79
N VAL A 112 5.98 -6.36 -1.58
CA VAL A 112 7.28 -6.33 -2.26
C VAL A 112 7.35 -5.19 -3.29
N SER A 113 6.29 -5.02 -4.09
CA SER A 113 6.17 -3.91 -5.04
C SER A 113 6.24 -2.57 -4.31
N THR A 114 5.50 -2.40 -3.22
CA THR A 114 5.50 -1.16 -2.42
C THR A 114 6.90 -0.85 -1.89
N LEU A 115 7.65 -1.83 -1.39
CA LEU A 115 9.05 -1.64 -0.95
C LEU A 115 9.95 -1.10 -2.08
N GLY A 116 9.80 -1.65 -3.30
CA GLY A 116 10.51 -1.15 -4.49
C GLY A 116 10.13 0.29 -4.85
N CYS A 117 8.85 0.61 -4.76
CA CYS A 117 8.30 1.93 -5.08
C CYS A 117 8.69 3.02 -4.07
N VAL A 118 8.58 2.77 -2.76
CA VAL A 118 8.92 3.77 -1.73
C VAL A 118 10.43 3.95 -1.60
N GLY A 119 11.19 2.87 -1.79
CA GLY A 119 12.66 2.91 -1.76
C GLY A 119 13.27 3.14 -0.38
N GLY A 120 14.54 3.50 -0.36
CA GLY A 120 15.30 3.76 0.87
C GLY A 120 16.09 2.55 1.42
N PRO A 121 17.02 2.78 2.37
CA PRO A 121 17.85 1.74 2.97
C PRO A 121 17.05 0.63 3.65
N GLU A 122 15.97 0.98 4.36
CA GLU A 122 15.11 0.04 5.07
C GLU A 122 14.34 -0.86 4.12
N SER A 123 13.85 -0.32 2.99
CA SER A 123 13.20 -1.12 1.96
C SER A 123 14.18 -2.07 1.29
N ARG A 124 15.41 -1.63 1.03
CA ARG A 124 16.48 -2.50 0.53
C ARG A 124 16.78 -3.64 1.50
N GLU A 125 16.97 -3.34 2.78
CA GLU A 125 17.23 -4.34 3.81
C GLU A 125 16.09 -5.37 3.90
N ALA A 126 14.83 -4.91 3.84
CA ALA A 126 13.67 -5.77 3.84
C ALA A 126 13.61 -6.68 2.60
N LEU A 127 13.85 -6.14 1.40
CA LEU A 127 13.88 -6.91 0.17
C LEU A 127 15.04 -7.91 0.13
N ASP A 128 16.21 -7.56 0.66
CA ASP A 128 17.34 -8.47 0.83
C ASP A 128 16.99 -9.62 1.78
N ALA A 129 16.30 -9.33 2.89
CA ALA A 129 15.85 -10.33 3.83
C ALA A 129 14.79 -11.28 3.24
N PHE A 130 13.85 -10.75 2.44
CA PHE A 130 12.92 -11.58 1.67
C PHE A 130 13.67 -12.49 0.70
N ARG A 131 14.60 -11.94 -0.08
CA ARG A 131 15.39 -12.72 -1.05
C ARG A 131 16.19 -13.83 -0.37
N ALA A 132 16.79 -13.55 0.79
CA ALA A 132 17.60 -14.51 1.54
C ALA A 132 16.79 -15.71 2.07
N ARG A 133 15.48 -15.54 2.31
CA ARG A 133 14.60 -16.62 2.78
C ARG A 133 14.40 -17.71 1.71
N GLY A 134 14.28 -17.32 0.44
CA GLY A 134 14.42 -18.20 -0.73
C GLY A 134 13.31 -19.25 -0.99
N ASP A 135 12.28 -19.35 -0.16
CA ASP A 135 11.18 -20.34 -0.24
C ASP A 135 9.86 -19.75 -0.81
N TRP A 136 9.96 -18.68 -1.60
CA TRP A 136 8.80 -17.96 -2.12
C TRP A 136 8.16 -18.62 -3.35
N SER A 137 6.89 -18.32 -3.58
CA SER A 137 6.23 -18.66 -4.84
C SER A 137 6.92 -17.95 -6.03
N PRO A 138 6.83 -18.50 -7.26
CA PRO A 138 7.43 -17.88 -8.44
C PRO A 138 6.99 -16.43 -8.66
N ASP A 139 5.73 -16.09 -8.34
CA ASP A 139 5.20 -14.74 -8.52
C ASP A 139 5.85 -13.74 -7.54
N VAL A 140 6.02 -14.13 -6.28
CA VAL A 140 6.70 -13.31 -5.26
C VAL A 140 8.19 -13.20 -5.59
N ALA A 141 8.83 -14.29 -6.04
CA ALA A 141 10.24 -14.27 -6.45
C ALA A 141 10.48 -13.33 -7.63
N ARG A 142 9.60 -13.35 -8.63
CA ARG A 142 9.65 -12.41 -9.76
C ARG A 142 9.49 -10.96 -9.32
N GLU A 143 8.52 -10.69 -8.44
CA GLU A 143 8.31 -9.32 -7.94
C GLU A 143 9.51 -8.84 -7.11
N LEU A 144 10.15 -9.73 -6.35
CA LEU A 144 11.37 -9.41 -5.60
C LEU A 144 12.51 -8.99 -6.54
N GLU A 145 12.67 -9.64 -7.68
CA GLU A 145 13.66 -9.26 -8.70
C GLU A 145 13.37 -7.86 -9.26
N ILE A 146 12.12 -7.59 -9.63
CA ILE A 146 11.67 -6.28 -10.14
C ILE A 146 11.92 -5.17 -9.11
N ALA A 147 11.53 -5.39 -7.85
CA ALA A 147 11.72 -4.42 -6.78
C ALA A 147 13.20 -4.15 -6.50
N HIS A 148 14.06 -5.18 -6.52
CA HIS A 148 15.51 -5.03 -6.36
C HIS A 148 16.14 -4.22 -7.49
N GLU A 149 15.74 -4.47 -8.74
CA GLU A 149 16.20 -3.70 -9.90
C GLU A 149 15.77 -2.23 -9.82
N ALA A 150 14.54 -1.97 -9.36
CA ALA A 150 14.03 -0.61 -9.17
C ALA A 150 14.88 0.20 -8.18
N LEU A 151 15.34 -0.41 -7.09
CA LEU A 151 16.23 0.24 -6.11
C LEU A 151 17.66 0.46 -6.62
N GLY A 152 18.10 -0.30 -7.63
CA GLY A 152 19.45 -0.20 -8.20
C GLY A 152 19.62 0.95 -9.20
N LYS A 153 18.53 1.58 -9.64
CA LYS A 153 18.57 2.70 -10.58
C LYS A 153 18.67 4.03 -9.82
N PRO A 154 19.56 4.96 -10.21
CA PRO A 154 19.53 6.31 -9.66
C PRO A 154 18.20 6.97 -10.01
N ARG A 155 17.54 7.59 -9.01
CA ARG A 155 16.32 8.39 -9.20
C ARG A 155 16.65 9.77 -9.76
#